data_AF-M2NH44-F1
#
_entry.id   AF-M2NH44-F1
#
_cell.length_a   1.000
_cell.length_b   1.000
_cell.length_c   1.000
_cell.angle_alpha   90.00
_cell.angle_beta   90.00
_cell.angle_gamma   90.00
#
_symmetry.space_group_name_H-M   'P 1'
#
loop_
_entity.id
_entity.type
_entity.pdbx_description
1 polymer ?
#
loop_
_entity_poly.entity_id
_entity_poly.type
_entity_poly.pdbx_seq_one_letter_code
_entity_poly.pdbx_strand_id
1 'polypeptide(L)'
;MYESVMGNVYDAKTNPNRIVVPGVADHATQPEIAKLVSQHELELSANDFGYGEGPWSGGRLQQALARHMNKNFKPVVEIQQHDIPMVNGVTTVSELLGCTIAEPGDGILMGSPIY
;
A
#
# COMPACT_ATOMS: atom_id res chain seq x y z
N MET A 1 -23.79 -7.81 9.74
CA MET A 1 -22.73 -8.32 10.65
C MET A 1 -21.50 -7.44 10.61
N TYR A 2 -20.93 -7.14 9.43
CA TYR A 2 -19.77 -6.24 9.32
C TYR A 2 -20.07 -4.80 9.79
N GLU A 3 -21.18 -4.21 9.35
CA GLU A 3 -21.60 -2.85 9.76
C GLU A 3 -21.81 -2.73 11.28
N SER A 4 -22.42 -3.73 11.91
CA SER A 4 -22.64 -3.75 13.37
C SER A 4 -21.34 -3.91 14.17
N VAL A 5 -20.29 -4.45 13.56
CA VAL A 5 -18.96 -4.61 14.19
C VAL A 5 -18.15 -3.32 14.01
N MET A 6 -18.10 -2.77 12.80
CA MET A 6 -17.36 -1.54 12.49
C MET A 6 -17.96 -0.28 13.15
N GLY A 7 -19.28 -0.25 13.33
CA GLY A 7 -19.94 0.83 14.07
C GLY A 7 -19.75 0.78 15.60
N ASN A 8 -19.08 -0.25 16.13
CA ASN A 8 -18.98 -0.49 17.57
C ASN A 8 -17.65 -1.13 17.97
N VAL A 9 -16.55 -0.61 17.42
CA VAL A 9 -15.19 -1.10 17.71
C VAL A 9 -14.77 -0.68 19.11
N TYR A 10 -14.07 -1.58 19.80
CA TYR A 10 -13.46 -1.34 21.10
C TYR A 10 -12.43 -0.20 21.06
N ASP A 11 -12.49 0.69 22.05
CA ASP A 11 -11.44 1.67 22.36
C ASP A 11 -11.26 1.76 23.87
N ALA A 12 -10.02 1.63 24.36
CA ALA A 12 -9.77 1.54 25.80
C ALA A 12 -10.18 2.80 26.59
N LYS A 13 -10.29 3.96 25.95
CA LYS A 13 -10.58 5.25 26.61
C LYS A 13 -12.02 5.71 26.40
N THR A 14 -12.53 5.53 25.19
CA THR A 14 -13.79 6.10 24.71
C THR A 14 -14.87 5.04 24.49
N ASN A 15 -14.49 3.76 24.36
CA ASN A 15 -15.44 2.68 24.08
C ASN A 15 -15.00 1.29 24.61
N PRO A 16 -14.74 1.13 25.93
CA PRO A 16 -14.03 -0.04 26.48
C PRO A 16 -14.86 -1.33 26.56
N ASN A 17 -16.18 -1.27 26.37
CA ASN A 17 -17.08 -2.43 26.52
C ASN A 17 -17.54 -3.02 25.17
N ARG A 18 -16.80 -2.80 24.09
CA ARG A 18 -17.24 -3.13 22.73
C ARG A 18 -16.37 -4.17 22.03
N ILE A 19 -16.58 -4.32 20.73
CA ILE A 19 -16.11 -5.47 19.97
C ILE A 19 -14.65 -5.26 19.57
N VAL A 20 -13.78 -6.17 20.01
CA VAL A 20 -12.43 -6.28 19.47
C VAL A 20 -12.52 -6.97 18.11
N VAL A 21 -11.92 -6.39 17.08
CA VAL A 21 -11.97 -6.91 15.71
C VAL A 21 -10.59 -7.46 15.31
N PRO A 22 -10.31 -8.75 15.56
CA PRO A 22 -9.03 -9.36 15.19
C PRO A 22 -8.95 -9.73 13.70
N GLY A 23 -10.07 -9.66 12.96
CA GLY A 23 -10.18 -10.16 11.58
C GLY A 23 -9.76 -9.19 10.48
N VAL A 24 -9.27 -7.99 10.83
CA VAL A 24 -8.80 -7.00 9.85
C VAL A 24 -7.28 -6.96 9.90
N ALA A 25 -6.66 -7.23 8.76
CA ALA A 25 -5.21 -7.13 8.59
C ALA A 25 -4.79 -5.67 8.39
N ASP A 26 -4.88 -4.87 9.45
CA ASP A 26 -4.38 -3.50 9.48
C ASP A 26 -3.20 -3.40 10.44
N HIS A 27 -2.23 -2.54 10.11
CA HIS A 27 -1.03 -2.35 10.91
C HIS A 27 -1.18 -1.12 11.80
N ALA A 28 -0.80 -1.21 13.07
CA ALA A 28 -1.04 -0.17 14.08
C ALA A 28 -0.10 1.06 14.00
N THR A 29 0.42 1.42 12.82
CA THR A 29 1.37 2.53 12.62
C THR A 29 0.74 3.88 12.30
N GLN A 30 -0.59 3.95 12.29
CA GLN A 30 -1.33 5.18 11.98
C GLN A 30 -0.91 6.36 12.88
N PRO A 31 -0.67 6.19 14.21
CA PRO A 31 -0.23 7.29 15.06
C PRO A 31 1.14 7.85 14.67
N GLU A 32 2.10 6.99 14.32
CA GLU A 32 3.45 7.39 13.90
C GLU A 32 3.42 8.13 12.56
N ILE A 33 2.61 7.63 11.61
CA ILE A 33 2.42 8.30 10.31
C ILE A 33 1.76 9.66 10.50
N ALA A 34 0.69 9.74 11.30
CA ALA A 34 0.01 11.00 11.60
C ALA A 34 0.98 12.01 12.24
N LYS A 35 1.80 11.56 13.20
CA LYS A 35 2.84 12.38 13.81
C LYS A 35 3.86 12.85 12.76
N LEU A 36 4.38 11.96 11.93
CA LEU A 36 5.36 12.29 10.89
C LEU A 36 4.83 13.37 9.95
N VAL A 37 3.61 13.19 9.44
CA VAL A 37 2.96 14.14 8.52
C VAL A 37 2.70 15.48 9.22
N SER A 38 2.28 15.48 10.49
CA SER A 38 2.04 16.72 11.23
C SER A 38 3.31 17.53 11.54
N GLN A 39 4.48 16.89 11.55
CA GLN A 39 5.76 17.51 11.87
C GLN A 39 6.49 18.10 10.65
N HIS A 40 6.01 17.82 9.43
CA HIS A 40 6.64 18.30 8.20
C HIS A 40 5.66 19.20 7.44
N GLU A 41 6.11 20.39 7.04
CA GLU A 41 5.34 21.20 6.11
C GLU A 41 5.33 20.53 4.73
N LEU A 42 4.13 20.32 4.17
CA LEU A 42 3.97 19.80 2.82
C LEU A 42 4.15 20.96 1.84
N GLU A 43 5.33 21.06 1.24
CA GLU A 43 5.60 22.00 0.15
C GLU A 43 4.95 21.49 -1.15
N LEU A 44 3.66 21.79 -1.33
CA LEU A 44 2.92 21.48 -2.54
C LEU A 44 3.04 22.64 -3.55
N SER A 45 3.37 22.28 -4.78
CA SER A 45 3.44 23.20 -5.93
C SER A 45 2.16 23.09 -6.78
N ALA A 46 1.92 24.07 -7.66
CA ALA A 46 0.83 24.00 -8.62
C ALA A 46 0.91 22.75 -9.53
N ASN A 47 2.12 22.21 -9.76
CA ASN A 47 2.31 21.01 -10.58
C ASN A 47 1.72 19.76 -9.92
N ASP A 48 1.70 19.70 -8.58
CA ASP A 48 1.17 18.57 -7.81
C ASP A 48 -0.35 18.45 -7.91
N PHE A 49 -1.04 19.52 -8.35
CA PHE A 49 -2.48 19.54 -8.61
C PHE A 49 -2.84 19.33 -10.09
N GLY A 50 -1.84 19.09 -10.94
CA GLY A 50 -2.01 18.78 -12.36
C GLY A 50 -1.69 17.33 -12.69
N TYR A 51 -1.19 17.08 -13.90
CA TYR A 51 -0.65 15.76 -14.27
C TYR A 51 0.67 15.43 -13.56
N GLY A 52 1.26 16.38 -12.84
CA GLY A 52 2.45 16.19 -12.04
C GLY A 52 3.60 15.59 -12.85
N GLU A 53 3.97 14.37 -12.49
CA GLU A 53 5.06 13.61 -13.07
C GLU A 53 4.61 12.69 -14.24
N GLY A 54 3.37 12.82 -14.69
CA GLY A 54 2.78 12.02 -15.76
C GLY A 54 2.41 10.58 -15.31
N PRO A 55 1.93 9.74 -16.24
CA PRO A 55 1.41 8.41 -15.92
C PRO A 55 2.48 7.41 -15.49
N TRP A 56 3.77 7.73 -15.66
CA TRP A 56 4.87 6.84 -15.28
C TRP A 56 5.25 6.93 -13.81
N SER A 57 4.61 7.83 -13.05
CA SER A 57 5.07 8.34 -11.75
C SER A 57 6.49 8.93 -11.84
N GLY A 58 6.80 9.99 -11.12
CA GLY A 58 8.13 10.56 -11.22
C GLY A 58 9.12 9.85 -10.35
N GLY A 59 10.39 10.12 -10.68
CA GLY A 59 11.47 9.27 -10.24
C GLY A 59 11.75 9.34 -8.75
N ARG A 60 11.32 10.39 -8.05
CA ARG A 60 11.67 10.55 -6.63
C ARG A 60 11.10 9.43 -5.76
N LEU A 61 9.83 9.08 -5.95
CA LEU A 61 9.17 8.04 -5.15
C LEU A 61 9.70 6.65 -5.51
N GLN A 62 9.78 6.32 -6.80
CA GLN A 62 10.36 5.05 -7.26
C GLN A 62 11.80 4.87 -6.77
N GLN A 63 12.63 5.90 -6.86
CA GLN A 63 14.02 5.83 -6.42
C GLN A 63 14.12 5.67 -4.89
N ALA A 64 13.25 6.33 -4.12
CA ALA A 64 13.18 6.12 -2.68
C ALA A 64 12.75 4.69 -2.33
N LEU A 65 11.79 4.13 -3.06
CA LEU A 65 11.32 2.76 -2.88
C LEU A 65 12.42 1.74 -3.24
N ALA A 66 13.10 1.91 -4.37
CA ALA A 66 14.23 1.07 -4.76
C ALA A 66 15.33 1.06 -3.68
N ARG A 67 15.72 2.24 -3.16
CA ARG A 67 16.66 2.35 -2.03
C ARG A 67 16.15 1.63 -0.77
N HIS A 68 14.87 1.78 -0.44
CA HIS A 68 14.27 1.11 0.71
C HIS A 68 14.31 -0.42 0.56
N MET A 69 13.95 -0.94 -0.62
CA MET A 69 13.94 -2.37 -0.90
C MET A 69 15.36 -2.95 -0.90
N ASN A 70 16.31 -2.30 -1.58
CA ASN A 70 17.70 -2.74 -1.59
C ASN A 70 18.31 -2.77 -0.18
N LYS A 71 18.00 -1.77 0.65
CA LYS A 71 18.49 -1.69 2.04
C LYS A 71 17.91 -2.80 2.93
N ASN A 72 16.60 -3.07 2.83
CA ASN A 72 15.91 -3.95 3.79
C ASN A 72 15.84 -5.41 3.33
N PHE A 73 15.70 -5.67 2.04
CA PHE A 73 15.52 -7.03 1.50
C PHE A 73 16.82 -7.65 0.97
N LYS A 74 17.87 -6.87 0.76
CA LYS A 74 19.19 -7.32 0.27
C LYS A 74 19.06 -8.26 -0.95
N PRO A 75 18.40 -7.82 -2.03
CA PRO A 75 18.14 -8.66 -3.19
C PRO A 75 19.45 -9.07 -3.85
N VAL A 76 19.45 -10.24 -4.50
CA VAL A 76 20.61 -10.77 -5.23
C VAL A 76 21.00 -9.85 -6.40
N VAL A 77 19.99 -9.25 -7.04
CA VAL A 77 20.16 -8.23 -8.08
C VAL A 77 19.63 -6.91 -7.53
N GLU A 78 20.42 -5.84 -7.68
CA GLU A 78 20.04 -4.51 -7.22
C GLU A 78 18.79 -4.01 -7.97
N ILE A 79 17.76 -3.63 -7.22
CA ILE A 79 16.52 -3.08 -7.76
C ILE A 79 16.77 -1.65 -8.22
N GLN A 80 16.50 -1.37 -9.50
CA GLN A 80 16.59 -0.05 -10.09
C GLN A 80 15.25 0.65 -10.06
N GLN A 81 15.27 1.97 -10.27
CA GLN A 81 14.05 2.78 -10.31
C GLN A 81 13.06 2.28 -11.38
N HIS A 82 13.55 1.88 -12.55
CA HIS A 82 12.73 1.43 -13.67
C HIS A 82 12.16 0.02 -13.50
N ASP A 83 12.61 -0.72 -12.49
CA ASP A 83 12.08 -2.05 -12.16
C ASP A 83 10.76 -1.98 -11.37
N ILE A 84 10.36 -0.76 -10.94
CA ILE A 84 9.25 -0.56 -10.01
C ILE A 84 8.09 0.17 -10.71
N PRO A 85 7.06 -0.55 -11.19
CA PRO A 85 5.84 0.08 -11.66
C PRO A 85 5.08 0.68 -10.47
N MET A 86 4.56 1.90 -10.63
CA MET A 86 3.73 2.55 -9.63
C MET A 86 2.26 2.41 -10.00
N VAL A 87 1.49 1.80 -9.11
CA VAL A 87 0.06 1.53 -9.30
C VAL A 87 -0.71 1.70 -7.98
N ASN A 88 -2.04 1.72 -8.05
CA ASN A 88 -2.92 2.05 -6.93
C ASN A 88 -3.13 0.87 -5.95
N GLY A 89 -2.05 0.48 -5.28
CA GLY A 89 -2.08 -0.56 -4.24
C GLY A 89 -2.09 -1.98 -4.79
N VAL A 90 -2.06 -2.95 -3.87
CA VAL A 90 -1.81 -4.36 -4.19
C VAL A 90 -2.93 -5.00 -5.01
N THR A 91 -4.19 -4.59 -4.83
CA THR A 91 -5.31 -5.10 -5.62
C THR A 91 -5.11 -4.83 -7.11
N THR A 92 -4.73 -3.59 -7.47
CA THR A 92 -4.44 -3.22 -8.85
C THR A 92 -3.19 -3.92 -9.37
N VAL A 93 -2.16 -4.12 -8.54
CA VAL A 93 -0.98 -4.93 -8.92
C VAL A 93 -1.41 -6.35 -9.31
N SER A 94 -2.22 -7.00 -8.47
CA SER A 94 -2.66 -8.37 -8.71
C SER A 94 -3.50 -8.50 -9.99
N GLU A 95 -4.40 -7.55 -10.25
CA GLU A 95 -5.20 -7.51 -11.47
C GLU A 95 -4.32 -7.33 -12.71
N LEU A 96 -3.44 -6.33 -12.71
CA LEU A 96 -2.51 -6.08 -13.82
C LEU A 96 -1.59 -7.26 -14.08
N LEU A 97 -1.10 -7.92 -13.02
CA LEU A 97 -0.28 -9.11 -13.14
C LEU A 97 -1.06 -10.22 -13.86
N GLY A 98 -2.30 -10.49 -13.43
CA GLY A 98 -3.17 -11.47 -14.08
C GLY A 98 -3.37 -11.17 -15.56
N CYS A 99 -3.69 -9.93 -15.92
CA CYS A 99 -3.84 -9.50 -17.32
C CYS A 99 -2.54 -9.54 -18.12
N THR A 100 -1.37 -9.51 -17.47
CA THR A 100 -0.06 -9.50 -18.14
C THR A 100 0.46 -10.90 -18.41
N ILE A 101 0.10 -11.89 -17.58
CA ILE A 101 0.68 -13.24 -17.62
C ILE A 101 -0.29 -14.34 -18.09
N ALA A 102 -1.57 -14.02 -18.28
CA ALA A 102 -2.61 -15.00 -18.61
C ALA A 102 -3.67 -14.41 -19.54
N GLU A 103 -4.24 -15.27 -20.40
CA GLU A 103 -5.34 -14.95 -21.30
C GLU A 103 -6.66 -15.61 -20.83
N PRO A 104 -7.83 -15.18 -21.35
CA PRO A 104 -9.09 -15.85 -21.06
C PRO A 104 -9.04 -17.35 -21.41
N GLY A 105 -9.15 -18.20 -20.38
CA GLY A 105 -9.07 -19.65 -20.50
C GLY A 105 -7.82 -20.26 -19.84
N ASP A 106 -6.81 -19.44 -19.54
CA ASP A 106 -5.65 -19.86 -18.76
C ASP A 106 -5.99 -19.98 -17.25
N GLY A 107 -5.13 -20.69 -16.52
CA GLY A 107 -5.21 -20.82 -15.07
C GLY A 107 -3.92 -20.41 -14.39
N ILE A 108 -4.03 -19.75 -13.23
CA ILE A 108 -2.90 -19.37 -12.38
C ILE A 108 -2.92 -20.23 -11.12
N LEU A 109 -1.82 -20.93 -10.84
CA LEU A 109 -1.69 -21.74 -9.62
C LEU A 109 -1.38 -20.84 -8.41
N MET A 110 -2.16 -21.00 -7.34
CA MET A 110 -1.95 -20.31 -6.07
C MET A 110 -1.89 -21.30 -4.91
N GLY A 111 -0.96 -21.09 -3.98
CA GLY A 111 -0.80 -21.94 -2.80
C GLY A 111 -1.88 -21.68 -1.76
N SER A 112 -2.54 -22.73 -1.26
CA SER A 112 -3.59 -22.61 -0.24
C SER A 112 -3.04 -22.63 1.19
N PRO A 113 -3.58 -21.83 2.14
CA PRO A 113 -4.68 -20.87 1.98
C PRO A 113 -4.24 -19.58 1.27
N ILE A 114 -5.17 -18.98 0.51
CA ILE A 114 -4.96 -17.70 -0.19
C ILE A 114 -5.74 -16.59 0.51
N TYR A 115 -5.32 -15.34 0.26
CA TYR A 115 -6.11 -14.15 0.56
C TYR A 115 -7.42 -14.14 -0.22
#